data_AF-A0A4Q3VQB1-F1
#
_entry.id   AF-A0A4Q3VQB1-F1
#
_cell.length_a   1.000
_cell.length_b   1.000
_cell.length_c   1.000
_cell.angle_alpha   90.00
_cell.angle_beta   90.00
_cell.angle_gamma   90.00
#
_symmetry.space_group_name_H-M   'P 1'
#
loop_
_entity.id
_entity.type
_entity.pdbx_description
1 polymer ?
#
loop_
_entity_poly.entity_id
_entity_poly.type
_entity_poly.pdbx_seq_one_letter_code
_entity_poly.pdbx_strand_id
1 'polypeptide(L)'
;MNTVNLNEFPADARPYIKEIADRLWSKHAAVMIGSGFSRNAQKNDHTKPDFPTWPGLGDLLYEKLNGKKPGPKDTYLNILKIADEVQAAFGRPVLDKLVIDSLPDLDHSPSDVHIELLNLPWTDVFTTNYDTLLERASQNVYNYKYDLVVNKNELIFAEQPRIVKLHGSMPSERPFIVSEEDYRKYPNELNFQVFRKRLV
;
A
#
# COMPACT_ATOMS: atom_id res chain seq x y z
N MET A 1 -7.62 -13.13 27.12
CA MET A 1 -7.70 -13.16 25.65
C MET A 1 -9.14 -13.41 25.28
N ASN A 2 -9.79 -12.48 24.58
CA ASN A 2 -11.10 -12.75 24.00
C ASN A 2 -10.93 -13.82 22.93
N THR A 3 -11.43 -15.02 23.20
CA THR A 3 -11.51 -16.08 22.19
C THR A 3 -12.53 -15.67 21.15
N VAL A 4 -12.06 -15.39 19.94
CA VAL A 4 -12.93 -15.10 18.79
C VAL A 4 -13.85 -16.30 18.56
N ASN A 5 -15.16 -16.07 18.55
CA ASN A 5 -16.13 -17.11 18.27
C ASN A 5 -16.16 -17.39 16.77
N LEU A 6 -15.53 -18.49 16.33
CA LEU A 6 -15.47 -18.86 14.91
C LEU A 6 -16.86 -19.00 14.25
N ASN A 7 -17.93 -19.15 15.02
CA ASN A 7 -19.30 -19.23 14.48
C ASN A 7 -19.82 -17.89 13.91
N GLU A 8 -19.16 -16.78 14.21
CA GLU A 8 -19.47 -15.46 13.64
C GLU A 8 -19.09 -15.35 12.16
N PHE A 9 -18.24 -16.26 11.66
CA PHE A 9 -17.81 -16.28 10.27
C PHE A 9 -18.56 -17.29 9.40
N PRO A 10 -18.65 -17.06 8.08
CA PRO A 10 -19.17 -18.02 7.10
C PRO A 10 -18.50 -19.40 7.25
N ALA A 11 -19.28 -20.47 7.19
CA ALA A 11 -18.80 -21.82 7.49
C ALA A 11 -17.62 -22.29 6.63
N ASP A 12 -17.60 -21.85 5.37
CA ASP A 12 -16.55 -22.08 4.39
C ASP A 12 -15.27 -21.26 4.66
N ALA A 13 -15.38 -20.09 5.31
CA ALA A 13 -14.24 -19.25 5.66
C ALA A 13 -13.54 -19.65 6.98
N ARG A 14 -14.27 -20.31 7.90
CA ARG A 14 -13.77 -20.72 9.23
C ARG A 14 -12.42 -21.46 9.23
N PRO A 15 -12.18 -22.48 8.40
CA PRO A 15 -10.89 -23.20 8.43
C PRO A 15 -9.73 -22.26 8.09
N TYR A 16 -9.90 -21.38 7.10
CA TYR A 16 -8.88 -20.40 6.71
C TYR A 16 -8.64 -19.36 7.80
N ILE A 17 -9.69 -18.84 8.43
CA ILE A 17 -9.57 -17.87 9.53
C ILE A 17 -8.83 -18.49 10.71
N LYS A 18 -9.17 -19.74 11.04
CA LYS A 18 -8.46 -20.48 12.10
C LYS A 18 -6.99 -20.67 11.75
N GLU A 19 -6.67 -21.08 10.53
CA GLU A 19 -5.28 -21.24 10.10
C GLU A 19 -4.50 -19.91 10.15
N ILE A 20 -5.08 -18.82 9.63
CA ILE A 20 -4.48 -17.49 9.68
C ILE A 20 -4.23 -17.08 11.14
N ALA A 21 -5.21 -17.27 12.02
CA ALA A 21 -5.06 -16.96 13.44
C ALA A 21 -3.94 -17.81 14.08
N ASP A 22 -3.92 -19.12 13.86
CA ASP A 22 -2.91 -20.02 14.40
C ASP A 22 -1.50 -19.61 13.94
N ARG A 23 -1.31 -19.26 12.66
CA ARG A 23 -0.03 -18.77 12.11
C ARG A 23 0.36 -17.40 12.66
N LEU A 24 -0.60 -16.49 12.76
CA LEU A 24 -0.41 -15.14 13.30
C LEU A 24 0.06 -15.19 14.75
N TRP A 25 -0.67 -15.88 15.62
CA TRP A 25 -0.33 -16.00 17.05
C TRP A 25 0.94 -16.80 17.31
N SER A 26 1.32 -17.66 16.36
CA SER A 26 2.62 -18.36 16.39
C SER A 26 3.78 -17.52 15.85
N LYS A 27 3.58 -16.24 15.48
CA LYS A 27 4.58 -15.35 14.86
C LYS A 27 5.17 -15.91 13.55
N HIS A 28 4.33 -16.53 12.73
CA HIS A 28 4.67 -17.09 11.41
C HIS A 28 3.84 -16.48 10.28
N ALA A 29 3.28 -15.28 10.48
CA ALA A 29 2.49 -14.60 9.47
C ALA A 29 2.99 -13.16 9.25
N ALA A 30 3.09 -12.79 7.98
CA ALA A 30 3.22 -11.41 7.53
C ALA A 30 1.95 -11.03 6.75
N VAL A 31 1.71 -9.73 6.60
CA VAL A 31 0.55 -9.22 5.84
C VAL A 31 1.01 -8.28 4.73
N MET A 32 0.31 -8.30 3.60
CA MET A 32 0.51 -7.34 2.50
C MET A 32 -0.74 -6.47 2.36
N ILE A 33 -0.55 -5.16 2.39
CA ILE A 33 -1.61 -4.16 2.39
C ILE A 33 -1.58 -3.39 1.06
N GLY A 34 -2.74 -3.31 0.41
CA GLY A 34 -2.95 -2.58 -0.84
C GLY A 34 -3.75 -1.30 -0.64
N SER A 35 -3.90 -0.52 -1.72
CA SER A 35 -4.47 0.84 -1.69
C SER A 35 -5.95 0.87 -1.29
N GLY A 36 -6.65 -0.27 -1.44
CA GLY A 36 -8.00 -0.43 -0.92
C GLY A 36 -8.10 -0.23 0.60
N PHE A 37 -7.02 -0.48 1.35
CA PHE A 37 -7.01 -0.28 2.80
C PHE A 37 -7.02 1.21 3.19
N SER A 38 -6.40 2.07 2.39
CA SER A 38 -6.37 3.53 2.59
C SER A 38 -7.78 4.15 2.52
N ARG A 39 -8.76 3.47 1.90
CA ARG A 39 -10.18 3.89 1.90
C ARG A 39 -10.84 3.81 3.28
N ASN A 40 -10.25 3.09 4.24
CA ASN A 40 -10.72 3.06 5.62
C ASN A 40 -10.25 4.28 6.43
N ALA A 41 -9.45 5.18 5.86
CA ALA A 41 -8.94 6.34 6.56
C ALA A 41 -10.06 7.35 6.87
N GLN A 42 -9.93 8.07 7.98
CA GLN A 42 -10.87 9.10 8.37
C GLN A 42 -10.49 10.41 7.70
N LYS A 43 -11.46 11.05 7.02
CA LYS A 43 -11.28 12.41 6.53
C LYS A 43 -11.12 13.37 7.69
N ASN A 44 -10.15 14.27 7.61
CA ASN A 44 -10.04 15.35 8.58
C ASN A 44 -11.21 16.35 8.46
N ASP A 45 -11.80 16.46 7.25
CA ASP A 45 -13.03 17.20 6.97
C ASP A 45 -13.80 16.57 5.80
N HIS A 46 -15.13 16.63 5.81
CA HIS A 46 -16.02 16.07 4.79
C HIS A 46 -15.81 16.66 3.39
N THR A 47 -15.20 17.84 3.28
CA THR A 47 -14.91 18.49 1.99
C THR A 47 -13.74 17.87 1.24
N LYS A 48 -12.91 17.05 1.91
CA LYS A 48 -11.72 16.44 1.32
C LYS A 48 -12.09 15.30 0.36
N PRO A 49 -11.36 15.14 -0.77
CA PRO A 49 -11.59 14.02 -1.67
C PRO A 49 -11.27 12.71 -0.95
N ASP A 50 -11.87 11.59 -1.37
CA ASP A 50 -11.43 10.30 -0.87
C ASP A 50 -10.08 9.89 -1.49
N PHE A 51 -9.41 8.89 -0.89
CA PHE A 51 -8.34 8.18 -1.58
C PHE A 51 -8.81 7.60 -2.92
N PRO A 52 -8.01 7.75 -4.00
CA PRO A 52 -8.35 7.21 -5.31
C PRO A 52 -8.30 5.69 -5.28
N THR A 53 -9.16 5.07 -6.07
CA THR A 53 -9.01 3.65 -6.42
C THR A 53 -7.93 3.51 -7.49
N TRP A 54 -7.48 2.28 -7.75
CA TRP A 54 -6.55 2.02 -8.84
C TRP A 54 -7.10 2.52 -10.21
N PRO A 55 -8.37 2.25 -10.59
CA PRO A 55 -9.01 2.91 -11.73
C PRO A 55 -9.07 4.44 -11.61
N GLY A 56 -9.35 4.99 -10.43
CA GLY A 56 -9.36 6.45 -10.24
C GLY A 56 -8.03 7.12 -10.60
N LEU A 57 -6.90 6.48 -10.26
CA LEU A 57 -5.58 6.95 -10.69
C LEU A 57 -5.41 6.85 -12.22
N GLY A 58 -5.86 5.75 -12.82
CA GLY A 58 -5.84 5.57 -14.27
C GLY A 58 -6.60 6.66 -15.02
N ASP A 59 -7.77 7.07 -14.51
CA ASP A 59 -8.59 8.12 -15.11
C ASP A 59 -7.86 9.46 -15.12
N LEU A 60 -7.12 9.77 -14.06
CA LEU A 60 -6.28 10.98 -13.98
C LEU A 60 -5.13 10.95 -14.99
N LEU A 61 -4.47 9.80 -15.14
CA LEU A 61 -3.40 9.62 -16.15
C LEU A 61 -3.98 9.73 -17.57
N TYR A 62 -5.15 9.16 -17.82
CA TYR A 62 -5.85 9.26 -19.09
C TYR A 62 -6.22 10.70 -19.42
N GLU A 63 -6.80 11.41 -18.45
CA GLU A 63 -7.15 12.82 -18.61
C GLU A 63 -5.93 13.68 -18.90
N LYS A 64 -4.79 13.38 -18.27
CA LYS A 64 -3.53 14.07 -18.56
C LYS A 64 -3.07 13.90 -20.00
N LEU A 65 -3.16 12.69 -20.56
CA LEU A 65 -2.74 12.40 -21.94
C LEU A 65 -3.70 12.94 -22.99
N ASN A 66 -5.01 12.82 -22.74
CA ASN A 66 -6.03 13.04 -23.74
C ASN A 66 -6.75 14.39 -23.61
N GLY A 67 -6.50 15.13 -22.52
CA GLY A 67 -7.17 16.40 -22.22
C GLY A 67 -8.66 16.26 -21.88
N LYS A 68 -9.15 15.02 -21.70
CA LYS A 68 -10.52 14.69 -21.35
C LYS A 68 -10.57 13.41 -20.50
N LYS A 69 -11.57 13.31 -19.64
CA LYS A 69 -11.84 12.07 -18.89
C LYS A 69 -12.24 10.93 -19.84
N PRO A 70 -11.96 9.67 -19.47
CA PRO A 70 -12.42 8.53 -20.25
C PRO A 70 -13.95 8.50 -20.28
N GLY A 71 -14.53 8.51 -21.49
CA GLY A 71 -15.96 8.27 -21.72
C GLY A 71 -16.30 6.77 -21.75
N PRO A 72 -17.59 6.40 -21.91
CA PRO A 72 -18.03 4.99 -21.89
C PRO A 72 -17.40 4.09 -22.96
N LYS A 73 -16.89 4.69 -24.05
CA LYS A 73 -16.21 4.01 -25.16
C LYS A 73 -14.69 4.16 -25.12
N ASP A 74 -14.19 5.05 -24.25
CA ASP A 74 -12.77 5.30 -24.08
C ASP A 74 -12.31 4.45 -22.89
N THR A 75 -11.42 3.49 -23.12
CA THR A 75 -10.90 2.63 -22.04
C THR A 75 -9.40 2.51 -22.18
N TYR A 76 -8.68 2.74 -21.09
CA TYR A 76 -7.33 2.22 -20.95
C TYR A 76 -7.42 0.86 -20.25
N LEU A 77 -6.88 -0.18 -20.90
CA LEU A 77 -6.94 -1.55 -20.39
C LEU A 77 -5.95 -1.79 -19.24
N ASN A 78 -4.87 -0.99 -19.19
CA ASN A 78 -3.81 -1.17 -18.21
C ASN A 78 -3.27 0.19 -17.74
N ILE A 79 -3.40 0.43 -16.43
CA ILE A 79 -2.90 1.64 -15.74
C ILE A 79 -1.38 1.74 -15.84
N LEU A 80 -0.68 0.61 -15.86
CA LEU A 80 0.78 0.60 -15.99
C LEU A 80 1.23 1.15 -17.35
N LYS A 81 0.52 0.76 -18.42
CA LYS A 81 0.82 1.24 -19.78
C LYS A 81 0.55 2.73 -19.94
N ILE A 82 -0.57 3.21 -19.39
CA ILE A 82 -0.89 4.63 -19.49
C ILE A 82 0.09 5.48 -18.66
N ALA A 83 0.62 4.95 -17.55
CA ALA A 83 1.71 5.58 -16.82
C ALA A 83 3.00 5.65 -17.65
N ASP A 84 3.36 4.59 -18.39
CA ASP A 84 4.47 4.64 -19.35
C ASP A 84 4.26 5.70 -20.44
N GLU A 85 3.06 5.81 -20.99
CA GLU A 85 2.70 6.82 -21.98
C GLU A 85 2.80 8.24 -21.42
N VAL A 86 2.30 8.49 -20.20
CA VAL A 86 2.46 9.78 -19.50
C VAL A 86 3.94 10.09 -19.28
N GLN A 87 4.73 9.12 -18.84
CA GLN A 87 6.16 9.30 -18.63
C GLN A 87 6.90 9.60 -19.94
N ALA A 88 6.56 8.93 -21.03
CA ALA A 88 7.15 9.15 -22.34
C ALA A 88 6.80 10.54 -22.91
N ALA A 89 5.56 10.99 -22.72
CA ALA A 89 5.07 12.25 -23.25
C ALA A 89 5.50 13.48 -22.41
N PHE A 90 5.52 13.36 -21.08
CA PHE A 90 5.69 14.50 -20.17
C PHE A 90 6.87 14.36 -19.19
N GLY A 91 7.55 13.21 -19.19
CA GLY A 91 8.68 12.93 -18.31
C GLY A 91 8.27 12.42 -16.92
N ARG A 92 9.23 11.78 -16.25
CA ARG A 92 9.08 11.19 -14.92
C ARG A 92 8.57 12.17 -13.84
N PRO A 93 9.07 13.42 -13.75
CA PRO A 93 8.61 14.35 -12.72
C PRO A 93 7.11 14.66 -12.79
N VAL A 94 6.54 14.67 -14.00
CA VAL A 94 5.09 14.92 -14.19
C VAL A 94 4.28 13.71 -13.72
N LEU A 95 4.71 12.50 -14.05
CA LEU A 95 4.06 11.27 -13.57
C LEU A 95 4.08 11.18 -12.03
N ASP A 96 5.24 11.40 -11.41
CA ASP A 96 5.37 11.38 -9.95
C ASP A 96 4.47 12.43 -9.30
N LYS A 97 4.40 13.64 -9.89
CA LYS A 97 3.50 14.69 -9.39
C LYS A 97 2.03 14.31 -9.47
N LEU A 98 1.60 13.64 -10.54
CA LEU A 98 0.21 13.16 -10.65
C LEU A 98 -0.12 12.13 -9.57
N VAL A 99 0.80 11.22 -9.27
CA VAL A 99 0.64 10.27 -8.15
C VAL A 99 0.52 11.01 -6.82
N ILE A 100 1.43 11.93 -6.53
CA ILE A 100 1.42 12.75 -5.31
C ILE A 100 0.12 13.52 -5.16
N ASP A 101 -0.26 14.29 -6.18
CA ASP A 101 -1.41 15.19 -6.16
C ASP A 101 -2.73 14.41 -6.09
N SER A 102 -2.74 13.13 -6.50
CA SER A 102 -3.92 12.27 -6.40
C SER A 102 -4.20 11.75 -4.99
N LEU A 103 -3.21 11.78 -4.09
CA LEU A 103 -3.29 11.16 -2.77
C LEU A 103 -3.50 12.22 -1.66
N PRO A 104 -4.67 12.24 -1.01
CA PRO A 104 -4.97 13.17 0.07
C PRO A 104 -4.37 12.72 1.42
N ASP A 105 -3.07 12.39 1.45
CA ASP A 105 -2.43 11.72 2.60
C ASP A 105 -2.58 12.50 3.92
N LEU A 106 -2.17 13.77 3.93
CA LEU A 106 -2.26 14.62 5.12
C LEU A 106 -3.69 15.15 5.39
N ASP A 107 -4.59 15.00 4.42
CA ASP A 107 -6.02 15.35 4.56
C ASP A 107 -6.83 14.23 5.24
N HIS A 108 -6.19 13.10 5.52
CA HIS A 108 -6.78 11.97 6.24
C HIS A 108 -5.96 11.57 7.45
N SER A 109 -6.63 11.04 8.45
CA SER A 109 -6.04 10.38 9.62
C SER A 109 -6.25 8.87 9.53
N PRO A 110 -5.31 8.05 10.04
CA PRO A 110 -5.54 6.63 10.16
C PRO A 110 -6.74 6.35 11.07
N SER A 111 -7.56 5.38 10.70
CA SER A 111 -8.69 4.93 11.51
C SER A 111 -8.32 3.81 12.48
N ASP A 112 -9.24 3.46 13.37
CA ASP A 112 -9.09 2.34 14.31
C ASP A 112 -8.72 1.04 13.60
N VAL A 113 -9.24 0.79 12.40
CA VAL A 113 -8.91 -0.39 11.60
C VAL A 113 -7.41 -0.48 11.27
N HIS A 114 -6.73 0.66 11.05
CA HIS A 114 -5.29 0.69 10.82
C HIS A 114 -4.52 0.34 12.11
N ILE A 115 -4.98 0.87 13.24
CA ILE A 115 -4.37 0.63 14.56
C ILE A 115 -4.58 -0.82 15.00
N GLU A 116 -5.79 -1.36 14.82
CA GLU A 116 -6.14 -2.75 15.10
C GLU A 116 -5.33 -3.72 14.25
N LEU A 117 -5.20 -3.45 12.94
CA LEU A 117 -4.35 -4.25 12.06
C LEU A 117 -2.93 -4.34 12.62
N LEU A 118 -2.32 -3.22 13.02
CA LEU A 118 -0.95 -3.17 13.51
C LEU A 118 -0.79 -3.70 14.95
N ASN A 119 -1.88 -3.82 15.72
CA ASN A 119 -1.89 -4.46 17.03
C ASN A 119 -1.93 -6.00 16.96
N LEU A 120 -1.93 -6.59 15.77
CA LEU A 120 -1.76 -8.02 15.59
C LEU A 120 -0.26 -8.40 15.53
N PRO A 121 0.13 -9.61 15.98
CA PRO A 121 1.53 -10.06 16.06
C PRO A 121 2.14 -10.43 14.69
N TRP A 122 2.09 -9.53 13.72
CA TRP A 122 2.72 -9.73 12.42
C TRP A 122 4.24 -9.84 12.56
N THR A 123 4.87 -10.68 11.74
CA THR A 123 6.33 -10.67 11.62
C THR A 123 6.82 -9.46 10.84
N ASP A 124 6.07 -9.05 9.82
CA ASP A 124 6.28 -7.86 9.00
C ASP A 124 4.94 -7.47 8.34
N VAL A 125 4.80 -6.18 8.05
CA VAL A 125 3.71 -5.57 7.29
C VAL A 125 4.31 -5.01 6.01
N PHE A 126 3.92 -5.53 4.87
CA PHE A 126 4.30 -5.03 3.56
C PHE A 126 3.20 -4.15 3.00
N THR A 127 3.55 -3.09 2.28
CA THR A 127 2.55 -2.27 1.60
C THR A 127 3.06 -1.75 0.26
N THR A 128 2.15 -1.71 -0.70
CA THR A 128 2.35 -1.04 -2.00
C THR A 128 1.85 0.39 -1.99
N ASN A 129 1.32 0.86 -0.86
CA ASN A 129 0.70 2.17 -0.74
C ASN A 129 1.76 3.24 -0.58
N TYR A 130 1.58 4.37 -1.27
CA TYR A 130 2.49 5.51 -1.16
C TYR A 130 2.19 6.37 0.08
N ASP A 131 0.93 6.45 0.50
CA ASP A 131 0.46 7.21 1.67
C ASP A 131 1.11 6.76 2.98
N THR A 132 1.05 7.60 4.02
CA THR A 132 1.73 7.37 5.30
C THR A 132 0.81 6.86 6.41
N LEU A 133 -0.34 6.26 6.06
CA LEU A 133 -1.37 5.92 7.04
C LEU A 133 -0.91 4.84 8.02
N LEU A 134 -0.15 3.84 7.58
CA LEU A 134 0.32 2.75 8.46
C LEU A 134 1.41 3.26 9.41
N GLU A 135 2.29 4.11 8.90
CA GLU A 135 3.39 4.74 9.63
C GLU A 135 2.85 5.71 10.71
N ARG A 136 1.78 6.44 10.39
CA ARG A 136 1.09 7.29 11.37
C ARG A 136 0.24 6.47 12.34
N ALA A 137 -0.38 5.38 11.89
CA ALA A 137 -1.13 4.49 12.77
C ALA A 137 -0.22 3.81 13.80
N SER A 138 1.01 3.40 13.40
CA SER A 138 1.96 2.73 14.28
C SER A 138 2.39 3.58 15.47
N GLN A 139 2.28 4.91 15.39
CA GLN A 139 2.54 5.83 16.51
C GLN A 139 1.53 5.64 17.66
N ASN A 140 0.36 5.05 17.38
CA ASN A 140 -0.69 4.75 18.35
C ASN A 140 -0.75 3.26 18.74
N VAL A 141 0.26 2.47 18.33
CA VAL A 141 0.37 1.05 18.65
C VAL A 141 1.40 0.87 19.76
N TYR A 142 0.96 0.38 20.93
CA TYR A 142 1.83 0.25 22.10
C TYR A 142 2.43 -1.15 22.28
N ASN A 143 1.80 -2.17 21.68
CA ASN A 143 2.21 -3.57 21.86
C ASN A 143 3.40 -3.97 20.98
N TYR A 144 3.63 -3.24 19.88
CA TYR A 144 4.68 -3.51 18.91
C TYR A 144 5.34 -2.21 18.48
N LYS A 145 6.67 -2.20 18.48
CA LYS A 145 7.45 -1.12 17.89
C LYS A 145 7.78 -1.52 16.45
N TYR A 146 7.18 -0.84 15.49
CA TYR A 146 7.46 -1.08 14.08
C TYR A 146 8.63 -0.23 13.61
N ASP A 147 9.61 -0.87 12.98
CA ASP A 147 10.62 -0.15 12.20
C ASP A 147 10.11 0.09 10.77
N LEU A 148 10.33 1.30 10.25
CA LEU A 148 9.95 1.66 8.89
C LEU A 148 11.10 1.32 7.93
N VAL A 149 10.77 0.67 6.82
CA VAL A 149 11.70 0.38 5.73
C VAL A 149 11.12 0.94 4.44
N VAL A 150 11.66 2.07 3.98
CA VAL A 150 11.23 2.72 2.73
C VAL A 150 12.16 2.43 1.55
N ASN A 151 13.38 1.96 1.84
CA ASN A 151 14.36 1.57 0.82
C ASN A 151 15.21 0.37 1.27
N LYS A 152 15.99 -0.19 0.33
CA LYS A 152 16.82 -1.38 0.57
C LYS A 152 17.94 -1.18 1.59
N ASN A 153 18.44 0.06 1.76
CA ASN A 153 19.57 0.32 2.65
C ASN A 153 19.14 0.24 4.12
N GLU A 154 17.90 0.65 4.40
CA GLU A 154 17.30 0.57 5.74
C GLU A 154 17.03 -0.86 6.19
N LEU A 155 16.82 -1.78 5.23
CA LEU A 155 16.52 -3.18 5.52
C LEU A 155 17.59 -3.86 6.39
N ILE A 156 18.84 -3.42 6.29
CA ILE A 156 19.99 -3.99 7.03
C ILE A 156 19.92 -3.61 8.52
N PHE A 157 19.31 -2.48 8.84
CA PHE A 157 19.29 -1.91 10.19
C PHE A 157 17.93 -2.07 10.89
N ALA A 158 16.88 -2.41 10.16
CA ALA A 158 15.53 -2.52 10.68
C ALA A 158 15.27 -3.85 11.40
N GLU A 159 14.69 -3.78 12.60
CA GLU A 159 14.31 -4.92 13.43
C GLU A 159 12.82 -5.27 13.22
N GLN A 160 12.49 -6.57 13.35
CA GLN A 160 11.10 -7.01 13.27
C GLN A 160 10.31 -6.62 14.53
N PRO A 161 9.02 -6.25 14.40
CA PRO A 161 8.26 -6.20 13.16
C PRO A 161 8.51 -4.93 12.33
N ARG A 162 8.46 -5.02 11.00
CA ARG A 162 8.70 -3.86 10.11
C ARG A 162 7.46 -3.47 9.31
N ILE A 163 7.32 -2.19 9.00
CA ILE A 163 6.46 -1.70 7.91
C ILE A 163 7.36 -1.47 6.70
N VAL A 164 7.19 -2.28 5.66
CA VAL A 164 8.05 -2.29 4.47
C VAL A 164 7.28 -1.72 3.28
N LYS A 165 7.77 -0.60 2.76
CA LYS A 165 7.18 0.11 1.61
C LYS A 165 7.82 -0.40 0.34
N LEU A 166 7.02 -1.03 -0.50
CA LEU A 166 7.52 -1.67 -1.72
C LEU A 166 7.56 -0.72 -2.90
N HIS A 167 6.63 0.22 -3.01
CA HIS A 167 6.46 1.04 -4.21
C HIS A 167 6.93 2.50 -4.05
N GLY A 168 7.81 2.76 -3.07
CA GLY A 168 8.15 4.12 -2.65
C GLY A 168 7.17 4.66 -1.60
N SER A 169 7.33 5.92 -1.23
CA SER A 169 6.61 6.53 -0.12
C SER A 169 6.49 8.04 -0.27
N MET A 170 5.37 8.58 0.18
CA MET A 170 5.20 10.00 0.39
C MET A 170 6.11 10.51 1.52
N PRO A 171 6.57 11.77 1.47
CA PRO A 171 6.41 12.69 0.34
C PRO A 171 7.45 12.48 -0.77
N SER A 172 8.61 11.88 -0.46
CA SER A 172 9.82 12.00 -1.29
C SER A 172 10.59 10.70 -1.54
N GLU A 173 10.18 9.55 -1.01
CA GLU A 173 10.87 8.30 -1.32
C GLU A 173 10.52 7.88 -2.75
N ARG A 174 11.55 7.63 -3.55
CA ARG A 174 11.47 7.39 -4.99
C ARG A 174 12.33 6.20 -5.38
N PRO A 175 12.05 5.57 -6.53
CA PRO A 175 10.94 5.85 -7.47
C PRO A 175 9.58 5.40 -6.94
N PHE A 176 8.51 6.07 -7.37
CA PHE A 176 7.15 5.51 -7.28
C PHE A 176 6.97 4.41 -8.32
N ILE A 177 6.55 3.22 -7.92
CA ILE A 177 6.40 2.07 -8.83
C ILE A 177 4.98 2.04 -9.39
N VAL A 178 4.80 2.62 -10.57
CA VAL A 178 3.46 2.85 -11.16
C VAL A 178 3.36 2.49 -12.65
N SER A 179 4.48 2.31 -13.35
CA SER A 179 4.54 2.00 -14.79
C SER A 179 5.02 0.58 -15.09
N GLU A 180 4.77 0.02 -16.29
CA GLU A 180 5.26 -1.34 -16.62
C GLU A 180 6.79 -1.38 -16.58
N GLU A 181 7.43 -0.30 -17.01
CA GLU A 181 8.88 -0.15 -16.96
C GLU A 181 9.42 -0.17 -15.52
N ASP A 182 8.72 0.47 -14.56
CA ASP A 182 9.09 0.40 -13.15
C ASP A 182 9.04 -1.05 -12.64
N TYR A 183 7.95 -1.77 -12.89
CA TYR A 183 7.81 -3.17 -12.47
C TYR A 183 8.84 -4.08 -13.14
N ARG A 184 9.17 -3.83 -14.41
CA ARG A 184 10.19 -4.60 -15.15
C ARG A 184 11.58 -4.42 -14.55
N LYS A 185 11.92 -3.20 -14.12
CA LYS A 185 13.20 -2.87 -13.48
C LYS A 185 13.26 -3.24 -12.00
N TYR A 186 12.11 -3.28 -11.34
CA TYR A 186 11.98 -3.44 -9.89
C TYR A 186 12.81 -4.58 -9.28
N PRO A 187 12.82 -5.82 -9.84
CA PRO A 187 13.60 -6.91 -9.25
C PRO A 187 15.11 -6.66 -9.24
N ASN A 188 15.63 -5.92 -10.22
CA ASN A 188 17.05 -5.66 -10.36
C ASN A 188 17.49 -4.43 -9.53
N GLU A 189 16.62 -3.43 -9.38
CA GLU A 189 16.96 -2.14 -8.76
C GLU A 189 16.71 -2.10 -7.25
N LEU A 190 15.57 -2.65 -6.80
CA LEU A 190 15.16 -2.66 -5.38
C LEU A 190 15.44 -3.98 -4.66
N ASN A 191 15.60 -5.07 -5.41
CA ASN A 191 16.11 -6.38 -5.00
C ASN A 191 16.03 -6.69 -3.49
N PHE A 192 14.82 -6.75 -2.93
CA PHE A 192 14.60 -7.18 -1.54
C PHE A 192 14.79 -8.71 -1.37
N GLN A 193 15.90 -9.28 -1.87
CA GLN A 193 16.14 -10.74 -1.87
C GLN A 193 16.11 -11.38 -0.49
N VAL A 194 16.27 -10.58 0.58
CA VAL A 194 16.19 -11.04 1.97
C VAL A 194 14.81 -11.65 2.28
N PHE A 195 13.72 -11.15 1.67
CA PHE A 195 12.39 -11.73 1.87
C PHE A 195 12.12 -13.00 1.04
N ARG A 196 12.95 -13.27 0.00
CA ARG A 196 12.79 -14.44 -0.88
C ARG A 196 13.04 -15.77 -0.16
N LYS A 197 13.80 -15.77 0.95
CA LYS A 197 14.07 -16.97 1.77
C LYS A 197 13.04 -17.24 2.87
N ARG A 198 12.04 -16.38 3.06
CA ARG A 198 11.00 -16.53 4.10
C ARG A 198 9.58 -16.72 3.55
N LEU A 199 9.41 -16.73 2.22
CA LEU A 199 8.11 -16.84 1.55
C LEU A 199 7.99 -18.13 0.70
N VAL A 200 8.83 -19.14 0.96
CA VAL A 200 8.71 -20.50 0.41
C VAL A 200 8.74 -21.50 1.55
#